data_AF-A0A7D5CHP4-F1
#
_entry.id   AF-A0A7D5CHP4-F1
#
_cell.length_a   1.000
_cell.length_b   1.000
_cell.length_c   1.000
_cell.angle_alpha   90.00
_cell.angle_beta   90.00
_cell.angle_gamma   90.00
#
_symmetry.space_group_name_H-M   'P 1'
#
loop_
_entity.id
_entity.type
_entity.pdbx_description
1 polymer ?
#
loop_
_entity_poly.entity_id
_entity_poly.type
_entity_poly.pdbx_seq_one_letter_code
_entity_poly.pdbx_strand_id
1 'polypeptide(L)'
;MPLRAGRAGRAPGRRRLLRAPRVAEAGRPESPRRDAVSGEGGTSGVVRSLVTAPAGGAPPELREAVEIRPDGVDGDRYRRGDGRFQLDGCAVTLVAAEALDAVREETGIDVSDGRHRRNVVVEGFGPGMDDLLDATVAVGEARLRPTRRRPPCAHVESLAGADGLASALRNRGGLCCDVIEPGRVAVGDSASVADPDPRTAGAAIADRLRERSAGGDHRRDD
;
A
#
# COMPACT_ATOMS: atom_id res chain seq x y z
N MET A 1 -68.44 -40.37 -2.33
CA MET A 1 -68.26 -41.85 -2.26
C MET A 1 -68.10 -42.37 -3.68
N PRO A 2 -67.44 -43.53 -3.94
CA PRO A 2 -66.68 -44.42 -3.03
C PRO A 2 -65.30 -43.82 -2.66
N LEU A 3 -64.25 -44.50 -2.14
CA LEU A 3 -64.15 -45.55 -1.10
C LEU A 3 -62.78 -45.42 -0.36
N ARG A 4 -62.18 -46.51 0.16
CA ARG A 4 -60.86 -46.55 0.84
C ARG A 4 -60.03 -47.79 0.44
N ALA A 5 -58.70 -47.63 0.37
CA ALA A 5 -57.66 -48.53 0.93
C ALA A 5 -56.28 -47.86 0.76
N GLY A 6 -55.30 -47.89 1.67
CA GLY A 6 -55.24 -48.51 3.00
C GLY A 6 -54.14 -49.57 3.11
N ARG A 7 -52.88 -49.17 3.35
CA ARG A 7 -51.85 -50.01 3.98
C ARG A 7 -50.71 -49.20 4.59
N ALA A 8 -50.02 -49.80 5.55
CA ALA A 8 -49.23 -49.10 6.56
C ALA A 8 -47.72 -49.38 6.47
N GLY A 9 -46.94 -48.47 7.06
CA GLY A 9 -45.82 -48.83 7.93
C GLY A 9 -44.43 -48.95 7.30
N ARG A 10 -43.58 -47.96 7.60
CA ARG A 10 -42.18 -48.25 7.94
C ARG A 10 -41.61 -47.17 8.87
N ALA A 11 -40.97 -47.61 9.96
CA ALA A 11 -40.40 -46.74 10.97
C ALA A 11 -39.14 -46.01 10.47
N PRO A 12 -38.80 -44.81 11.01
CA PRO A 12 -37.56 -44.13 10.68
C PRO A 12 -36.36 -44.91 11.25
N GLY A 13 -35.46 -45.32 10.35
CA GLY A 13 -34.22 -45.99 10.73
C GLY A 13 -33.33 -45.05 11.55
N ARG A 14 -32.91 -45.49 12.74
CA ARG A 14 -31.98 -44.76 13.61
C ARG A 14 -30.65 -44.56 12.88
N ARG A 15 -30.36 -43.34 12.42
CA ARG A 15 -29.05 -43.00 11.84
C ARG A 15 -27.98 -43.17 12.92
N ARG A 16 -27.07 -44.12 12.69
CA ARG A 16 -25.91 -44.41 13.53
C ARG A 16 -24.98 -43.19 13.48
N LEU A 17 -24.83 -42.47 14.60
CA LEU A 17 -23.87 -41.39 14.72
C LEU A 17 -22.47 -41.96 14.55
N LEU A 18 -21.85 -41.72 13.40
CA LEU A 18 -20.45 -42.06 13.17
C LEU A 18 -19.59 -41.06 13.92
N ARG A 19 -18.73 -41.59 14.79
CA ARG A 19 -17.82 -40.85 15.66
C ARG A 19 -16.80 -40.13 14.77
N ALA A 20 -16.74 -38.80 14.84
CA ALA A 20 -15.73 -38.03 14.12
C ALA A 20 -14.31 -38.43 14.58
N PRO A 21 -13.33 -38.58 13.67
CA PRO A 21 -11.95 -38.78 14.06
C PRO A 21 -11.40 -37.48 14.67
N ARG A 22 -10.72 -37.59 15.82
CA ARG A 22 -9.85 -36.53 16.32
C ARG A 22 -8.61 -36.52 15.43
N VAL A 23 -8.35 -35.40 14.75
CA VAL A 23 -7.11 -35.17 14.01
C VAL A 23 -6.40 -33.94 14.57
N ALA A 24 -5.10 -34.13 14.75
CA ALA A 24 -4.08 -33.31 15.42
C ALA A 24 -4.29 -31.79 15.48
N GLU A 25 -3.93 -31.20 16.63
CA GLU A 25 -3.54 -29.79 16.68
C GLU A 25 -2.33 -29.56 15.75
N ALA A 26 -2.49 -28.66 14.78
CA ALA A 26 -1.37 -28.17 14.00
C ALA A 26 -0.49 -27.31 14.91
N GLY A 27 0.81 -27.63 14.97
CA GLY A 27 1.78 -26.88 15.77
C GLY A 27 1.82 -25.41 15.37
N ARG A 28 2.02 -24.54 16.37
CA ARG A 28 2.28 -23.11 16.13
C ARG A 28 3.51 -22.97 15.24
N PRO A 29 3.46 -22.26 14.10
CA PRO A 29 4.67 -21.89 13.40
C PRO A 29 5.46 -20.94 14.29
N GLU A 30 6.68 -21.34 14.67
CA GLU A 30 7.60 -20.46 15.39
C GLU A 30 7.97 -19.29 14.49
N SER A 31 7.65 -18.07 14.93
CA SER A 31 8.00 -16.86 14.20
C SER A 31 9.52 -16.78 14.05
N PRO A 32 10.07 -16.63 12.82
CA PRO A 32 11.50 -16.42 12.66
C PRO A 32 11.90 -15.13 13.40
N ARG A 33 12.96 -15.23 14.20
CA ARG A 33 13.49 -14.10 14.97
C ARG A 33 13.94 -13.03 13.97
N ARG A 34 13.34 -11.85 14.03
CA ARG A 34 13.76 -10.69 13.23
C ARG A 34 15.10 -10.21 13.78
N ASP A 35 16.18 -10.44 13.04
CA ASP A 35 17.45 -9.79 13.30
C ASP A 35 17.26 -8.28 13.09
N ALA A 36 17.36 -7.53 14.19
CA ALA A 36 17.26 -6.08 14.17
C ALA A 36 18.55 -5.50 13.58
N VAL A 37 18.54 -5.25 12.26
CA VAL A 37 19.53 -4.36 11.65
C VAL A 37 19.15 -2.92 12.01
N SER A 38 19.73 -2.42 13.09
CA SER A 38 19.61 -1.03 13.52
C SER A 38 20.29 -0.09 12.50
N GLY A 39 19.52 0.32 11.49
CA GLY A 39 19.83 1.48 10.65
C GLY A 39 19.12 2.71 11.19
N GLU A 40 19.72 3.41 12.15
CA GLU A 40 19.14 4.65 12.70
C GLU A 40 19.22 5.80 11.67
N GLY A 41 18.11 6.52 11.49
CA GLY A 41 18.07 7.80 10.76
C GLY A 41 17.41 7.82 9.37
N GLY A 42 16.70 6.77 8.96
CA GLY A 42 15.88 6.81 7.74
C GLY A 42 14.50 7.43 7.95
N THR A 43 14.01 8.23 6.99
CA THR A 43 12.61 8.70 6.98
C THR A 43 11.67 7.50 7.01
N SER A 44 10.73 7.52 7.95
CA SER A 44 9.83 6.39 8.25
C SER A 44 8.39 6.85 8.38
N GLY A 45 7.48 5.91 8.17
CA GLY A 45 6.06 6.16 8.00
C GLY A 45 5.22 4.89 8.14
N VAL A 46 3.93 5.01 7.85
CA VAL A 46 2.95 3.93 8.01
C VAL A 46 1.95 3.90 6.86
N VAL A 47 1.50 2.70 6.47
CA VAL A 47 0.41 2.51 5.50
C VAL A 47 -0.92 2.87 6.16
N ARG A 48 -1.51 4.00 5.78
CA ARG A 48 -2.78 4.51 6.32
C ARG A 48 -3.99 3.84 5.68
N SER A 49 -3.94 3.57 4.37
CA SER A 49 -5.00 2.85 3.66
C SER A 49 -4.51 2.23 2.35
N LEU A 50 -5.18 1.16 1.94
CA LEU A 50 -4.92 0.46 0.67
C LEU A 50 -6.17 0.52 -0.21
N VAL A 51 -5.98 0.82 -1.49
CA VAL A 51 -7.05 0.99 -2.46
C VAL A 51 -6.77 0.17 -3.72
N THR A 52 -7.78 -0.56 -4.18
CA THR A 52 -7.78 -1.19 -5.51
C THR A 52 -8.96 -0.65 -6.31
N ALA A 53 -8.94 -0.77 -7.62
CA ALA A 53 -10.18 -0.74 -8.39
C ALA A 53 -10.11 -1.81 -9.49
N PRO A 54 -11.13 -2.67 -9.65
CA PRO A 54 -11.03 -3.89 -10.46
C PRO A 54 -10.91 -3.64 -11.96
N ALA A 55 -11.33 -2.48 -12.45
CA ALA A 55 -11.24 -2.08 -13.86
C ALA A 55 -11.07 -0.56 -14.02
N GLY A 56 -10.75 -0.11 -15.24
CA GLY A 56 -10.80 1.30 -15.60
C GLY A 56 -12.20 1.88 -15.37
N GLY A 57 -12.30 3.00 -14.66
CA GLY A 57 -13.57 3.66 -14.33
C GLY A 57 -14.39 3.03 -13.20
N ALA A 58 -14.22 1.74 -12.89
CA ALA A 58 -14.92 1.08 -11.76
C ALA A 58 -14.68 1.82 -10.42
N PRO A 59 -15.62 1.79 -9.46
CA PRO A 59 -15.42 2.39 -8.14
C PRO A 59 -14.15 1.87 -7.44
N PRO A 60 -13.50 2.69 -6.59
CA PRO A 60 -12.43 2.21 -5.72
C PRO A 60 -12.99 1.30 -4.61
N GLU A 61 -12.17 0.36 -4.18
CA GLU A 61 -12.44 -0.55 -3.06
C GLU A 61 -11.28 -0.46 -2.07
N LEU A 62 -11.60 -0.11 -0.82
CA LEU A 62 -10.67 -0.15 0.30
C LEU A 62 -10.31 -1.61 0.64
N ARG A 63 -9.09 -1.83 1.11
CA ARG A 63 -8.54 -3.14 1.48
C ARG A 63 -7.82 -3.07 2.82
N GLU A 64 -7.99 -4.09 3.65
CA GLU A 64 -7.17 -4.30 4.85
C GLU A 64 -5.75 -4.77 4.49
N ALA A 65 -5.61 -5.49 3.36
CA ALA A 65 -4.34 -5.94 2.82
C ALA A 65 -4.42 -6.20 1.31
N VAL A 66 -3.27 -6.12 0.64
CA VAL A 66 -3.08 -6.44 -0.77
C VAL A 66 -1.81 -7.26 -0.98
N GLU A 67 -1.78 -8.02 -2.07
CA GLU A 67 -0.59 -8.71 -2.57
C GLU A 67 0.02 -7.87 -3.70
N ILE A 68 1.28 -7.46 -3.55
CA ILE A 68 2.03 -6.79 -4.62
C ILE A 68 2.80 -7.86 -5.40
N ARG A 69 2.59 -7.89 -6.71
CA ARG A 69 3.26 -8.77 -7.69
C ARG A 69 4.24 -7.94 -8.56
N PRO A 70 5.18 -8.58 -9.29
CA PRO A 70 6.12 -7.86 -10.17
C PRO A 70 5.42 -6.95 -11.21
N ASP A 71 4.20 -7.31 -11.62
CA ASP A 71 3.35 -6.62 -12.59
C ASP A 71 2.25 -5.74 -11.94
N GLY A 72 2.25 -5.60 -10.61
CA GLY A 72 1.40 -4.66 -9.87
C GLY A 72 0.55 -5.28 -8.76
N VAL A 73 -0.45 -4.53 -8.28
CA VAL A 73 -1.30 -4.95 -7.16
C VAL A 73 -2.35 -5.98 -7.61
N ASP A 74 -2.46 -7.11 -6.91
CA ASP A 74 -3.52 -8.09 -7.17
C ASP A 74 -4.92 -7.48 -6.99
N GLY A 75 -5.78 -7.71 -7.98
CA GLY A 75 -7.13 -7.16 -8.02
C GLY A 75 -7.23 -5.72 -8.53
N ASP A 76 -6.13 -5.04 -8.89
CA ASP A 76 -6.18 -3.71 -9.48
C ASP A 76 -6.11 -3.71 -11.03
N ARG A 77 -6.86 -2.76 -11.62
CA ARG A 77 -6.93 -2.45 -13.05
C ARG A 77 -5.57 -2.26 -13.75
N TYR A 78 -4.54 -1.77 -13.05
CA TYR A 78 -3.23 -1.57 -13.68
C TYR A 78 -2.56 -2.91 -14.01
N ARG A 79 -2.68 -3.91 -13.13
CA ARG A 79 -2.11 -5.26 -13.33
C ARG A 79 -2.79 -6.02 -14.49
N ARG A 80 -4.09 -5.81 -14.69
CA ARG A 80 -4.85 -6.46 -15.78
C ARG A 80 -4.60 -5.87 -17.17
N GLY A 81 -3.96 -4.70 -17.25
CA GLY A 81 -3.87 -3.92 -18.48
C GLY A 81 -5.16 -3.16 -18.84
N ASP A 82 -6.22 -3.22 -18.02
CA ASP A 82 -7.50 -2.54 -18.26
C ASP A 82 -7.49 -1.04 -17.88
N GLY A 83 -6.33 -0.51 -17.45
CA GLY A 83 -6.14 0.91 -17.18
C GLY A 83 -6.00 1.73 -18.46
N ARG A 84 -6.65 2.90 -18.54
CA ARG A 84 -6.61 3.85 -19.68
C ARG A 84 -5.21 4.29 -20.14
N PHE A 85 -4.16 3.97 -19.37
CA PHE A 85 -2.76 4.29 -19.62
C PHE A 85 -1.90 3.02 -19.77
N GLN A 86 -2.29 2.11 -20.68
CA GLN A 86 -1.53 0.88 -21.00
C GLN A 86 -0.06 1.15 -21.38
N LEU A 87 0.22 2.30 -22.01
CA LEU A 87 1.55 2.72 -22.44
C LEU A 87 2.37 3.44 -21.35
N ASP A 88 1.70 3.91 -20.28
CA ASP A 88 2.34 4.49 -19.09
C ASP A 88 2.09 3.61 -17.86
N GLY A 89 2.28 2.30 -18.04
CA GLY A 89 2.07 1.27 -17.04
C GLY A 89 2.66 1.66 -15.69
N CYS A 90 1.89 1.45 -14.63
CA CYS A 90 2.28 1.81 -13.28
C CYS A 90 1.88 0.68 -12.36
N ALA A 91 2.84 -0.16 -11.96
CA ALA A 91 2.58 -1.39 -11.22
C ALA A 91 1.94 -1.08 -9.86
N VAL A 92 2.47 -0.09 -9.15
CA VAL A 92 1.95 0.40 -7.87
C VAL A 92 1.96 1.93 -7.87
N THR A 93 0.96 2.54 -7.23
CA THR A 93 0.95 4.00 -6.99
C THR A 93 0.91 4.32 -5.50
N LEU A 94 1.76 5.26 -5.07
CA LEU A 94 1.78 5.81 -3.72
C LEU A 94 1.12 7.20 -3.69
N VAL A 95 0.62 7.63 -2.54
CA VAL A 95 0.25 9.02 -2.25
C VAL A 95 0.40 9.31 -0.75
N ALA A 96 0.72 10.56 -0.40
CA ALA A 96 0.84 10.98 0.99
C ALA A 96 -0.54 11.11 1.64
N ALA A 97 -0.68 10.64 2.88
CA ALA A 97 -1.83 10.90 3.74
C ALA A 97 -2.02 12.42 3.91
N GLU A 98 -0.91 13.11 4.19
CA GLU A 98 -0.80 14.55 4.38
C GLU A 98 -1.27 15.34 3.15
N ALA A 99 -1.11 14.78 1.94
CA ALA A 99 -1.64 15.40 0.73
C ALA A 99 -3.17 15.33 0.65
N LEU A 100 -3.77 14.22 1.07
CA LEU A 100 -5.22 14.03 1.06
C LEU A 100 -5.89 14.83 2.19
N ASP A 101 -5.29 14.87 3.37
CA ASP A 101 -5.77 15.67 4.50
C ASP A 101 -5.72 17.17 4.16
N ALA A 102 -4.62 17.65 3.57
CA ALA A 102 -4.52 19.04 3.13
C ALA A 102 -5.51 19.39 2.00
N VAL A 103 -5.83 18.48 1.06
CA VAL A 103 -6.94 18.68 0.10
C VAL A 103 -8.26 18.87 0.84
N ARG A 104 -8.55 18.01 1.82
CA ARG A 104 -9.78 18.04 2.61
C ARG A 104 -9.90 19.33 3.43
N GLU A 105 -8.81 19.81 4.02
CA GLU A 105 -8.75 21.05 4.80
C GLU A 105 -8.89 22.30 3.93
N GLU A 106 -8.18 22.36 2.80
CA GLU A 106 -8.18 23.53 1.90
C GLU A 106 -9.48 23.68 1.07
N THR A 107 -10.14 22.57 0.74
CA THR A 107 -11.24 22.55 -0.24
C THR A 107 -12.55 21.94 0.26
N GLY A 108 -12.54 21.25 1.41
CA GLY A 108 -13.67 20.45 1.89
C GLY A 108 -13.87 19.12 1.14
N ILE A 109 -13.05 18.82 0.12
CA ILE A 109 -13.15 17.59 -0.67
C ILE A 109 -12.51 16.43 0.08
N ASP A 110 -13.32 15.61 0.73
CA ASP A 110 -12.89 14.36 1.35
C ASP A 110 -12.84 13.23 0.31
N VAL A 111 -11.66 12.62 0.13
CA VAL A 111 -11.42 11.46 -0.76
C VAL A 111 -10.79 10.28 -0.01
N SER A 112 -10.91 10.24 1.33
CA SER A 112 -10.43 9.14 2.18
C SER A 112 -11.06 7.77 1.83
N ASP A 113 -12.20 7.79 1.11
CA ASP A 113 -12.88 6.64 0.49
C ASP A 113 -12.13 6.02 -0.71
N GLY A 114 -10.96 6.53 -1.07
CA GLY A 114 -10.15 6.03 -2.17
C GLY A 114 -10.45 6.66 -3.53
N ARG A 115 -11.32 7.68 -3.62
CA ARG A 115 -11.61 8.41 -4.88
C ARG A 115 -10.40 9.12 -5.51
N HIS A 116 -9.28 9.27 -4.80
CA HIS A 116 -7.98 9.66 -5.37
C HIS A 116 -7.36 8.57 -6.28
N ARG A 117 -7.83 7.32 -6.20
CA ARG A 117 -7.47 6.16 -7.04
C ARG A 117 -5.97 5.79 -7.06
N ARG A 118 -5.26 6.02 -5.96
CA ARG A 118 -3.86 5.59 -5.73
C ARG A 118 -3.84 4.37 -4.81
N ASN A 119 -2.91 3.45 -5.01
CA ASN A 119 -3.00 2.12 -4.42
C ASN A 119 -2.63 2.04 -2.94
N VAL A 120 -1.60 2.79 -2.53
CA VAL A 120 -1.14 2.83 -1.14
C VAL A 120 -1.12 4.29 -0.70
N VAL A 121 -1.80 4.58 0.40
CA VAL A 121 -1.70 5.86 1.11
C VAL A 121 -0.71 5.65 2.26
N VAL A 122 0.36 6.44 2.27
CA VAL A 122 1.39 6.40 3.32
C VAL A 122 1.48 7.73 4.04
N GLU A 123 1.69 7.69 5.35
CA GLU A 123 1.90 8.85 6.22
C GLU A 123 3.37 8.89 6.65
N GLY A 124 3.97 10.07 6.86
CA GLY A 124 5.31 10.25 7.41
C GLY A 124 6.38 10.70 6.39
N PHE A 125 5.99 10.90 5.14
CA PHE A 125 6.90 11.33 4.05
C PHE A 125 6.59 12.73 3.51
N GLY A 126 5.63 13.43 4.12
CA GLY A 126 5.22 14.77 3.71
C GLY A 126 4.41 14.79 2.41
N PRO A 127 3.69 15.91 2.13
CA PRO A 127 2.67 15.95 1.09
C PRO A 127 3.20 15.81 -0.34
N GLY A 128 4.49 16.09 -0.60
CA GLY A 128 5.09 15.95 -1.92
C GLY A 128 5.60 14.54 -2.23
N MET A 129 6.14 13.83 -1.21
CA MET A 129 6.92 12.59 -1.34
C MET A 129 8.12 12.66 -2.32
N ASP A 130 8.53 13.84 -2.75
CA ASP A 130 9.51 14.01 -3.84
C ASP A 130 10.89 13.43 -3.51
N ASP A 131 11.28 13.44 -2.22
CA ASP A 131 12.52 12.87 -1.71
C ASP A 131 12.57 11.32 -1.81
N LEU A 132 11.46 10.67 -2.17
CA LEU A 132 11.39 9.23 -2.42
C LEU A 132 11.62 8.85 -3.89
N LEU A 133 11.76 9.82 -4.80
CA LEU A 133 12.07 9.54 -6.20
C LEU A 133 13.44 8.85 -6.32
N ASP A 134 13.48 7.80 -7.16
CA ASP A 134 14.61 6.89 -7.41
C ASP A 134 15.14 6.09 -6.20
N ALA A 135 14.74 6.43 -4.98
CA ALA A 135 14.99 5.65 -3.76
C ALA A 135 14.25 4.30 -3.76
N THR A 136 14.74 3.36 -2.95
CA THR A 136 14.06 2.09 -2.67
C THR A 136 13.31 2.21 -1.35
N VAL A 137 11.97 2.16 -1.40
CA VAL A 137 11.08 2.27 -0.24
C VAL A 137 10.57 0.88 0.11
N ALA A 138 10.84 0.43 1.34
CA ALA A 138 10.19 -0.74 1.91
C ALA A 138 8.79 -0.34 2.40
N VAL A 139 7.79 -1.15 2.09
CA VAL A 139 6.39 -0.96 2.49
C VAL A 139 5.81 -2.33 2.82
N GLY A 140 5.56 -2.61 4.11
CA GLY A 140 5.21 -3.96 4.55
C GLY A 140 6.31 -4.97 4.21
N GLU A 141 5.96 -6.02 3.45
CA GLU A 141 6.90 -7.02 2.94
C GLU A 141 7.46 -6.68 1.54
N ALA A 142 6.95 -5.64 0.87
CA ALA A 142 7.34 -5.28 -0.50
C ALA A 142 8.44 -4.20 -0.54
N ARG A 143 9.22 -4.18 -1.62
CA ARG A 143 10.10 -3.05 -1.97
C ARG A 143 9.66 -2.41 -3.27
N LEU A 144 9.48 -1.09 -3.22
CA LEU A 144 9.00 -0.26 -4.32
C LEU A 144 10.05 0.80 -4.66
N ARG A 145 10.21 1.12 -5.95
CA ARG A 145 11.00 2.28 -6.39
C ARG A 145 10.08 3.30 -7.05
N PRO A 146 9.84 4.47 -6.43
CA PRO A 146 9.13 5.56 -7.07
C PRO A 146 9.95 6.15 -8.22
N THR A 147 9.45 6.10 -9.45
CA THR A 147 10.19 6.51 -10.67
C THR A 147 9.76 7.85 -11.26
N ARG A 148 8.56 8.34 -10.89
CA ARG A 148 8.00 9.60 -11.41
C ARG A 148 6.80 10.07 -10.59
N ARG A 149 6.54 11.38 -10.61
CA ARG A 149 5.26 11.94 -10.15
C ARG A 149 4.09 11.37 -10.95
N ARG A 150 2.94 11.19 -10.29
CA ARG A 150 1.68 10.76 -10.90
C ARG A 150 0.65 11.89 -10.78
N PRO A 151 0.74 12.95 -11.62
CA PRO A 151 -0.18 14.07 -11.53
C PRO A 151 -1.64 13.62 -11.71
N PRO A 152 -2.60 14.34 -11.11
CA PRO A 152 -4.03 14.11 -11.37
C PRO A 152 -4.38 14.50 -12.80
N CYS A 153 -5.47 13.94 -13.32
CA CYS A 153 -6.03 14.30 -14.61
C CYS A 153 -7.55 14.52 -14.49
N ALA A 154 -8.14 15.24 -15.45
CA ALA A 154 -9.57 15.56 -15.46
C ALA A 154 -10.48 14.31 -15.38
N HIS A 155 -9.98 13.15 -15.82
CA HIS A 155 -10.71 11.88 -15.67
C HIS A 155 -10.83 11.41 -14.21
N VAL A 156 -9.83 11.68 -13.35
CA VAL A 156 -9.92 11.37 -11.90
C VAL A 156 -10.96 12.27 -11.24
N GLU A 157 -10.99 13.56 -11.58
CA GLU A 157 -11.98 14.52 -11.08
C GLU A 157 -13.41 14.11 -11.46
N SER A 158 -13.63 13.81 -12.73
CA SER A 158 -14.91 13.30 -13.25
C SER A 158 -15.35 11.98 -12.60
N LEU A 159 -14.41 11.06 -12.33
CA LEU A 159 -14.71 9.79 -11.65
C LEU A 159 -14.96 9.96 -10.14
N ALA A 160 -14.36 10.97 -9.52
CA ALA A 160 -14.56 11.27 -8.11
C ALA A 160 -15.86 12.07 -7.86
N GLY A 161 -16.41 12.72 -8.89
CA GLY A 161 -17.56 13.62 -8.76
C GLY A 161 -17.26 14.79 -7.83
N ALA A 162 -16.03 15.32 -7.89
CA ALA A 162 -15.50 16.27 -6.92
C ALA A 162 -14.73 17.40 -7.64
N ASP A 163 -15.46 18.40 -8.12
CA ASP A 163 -14.93 19.52 -8.91
C ASP A 163 -13.74 20.21 -8.21
N GLY A 164 -12.66 20.44 -8.95
CA GLY A 164 -11.42 21.04 -8.42
C GLY A 164 -10.42 20.05 -7.79
N LEU A 165 -10.78 18.78 -7.57
CA LEU A 165 -9.88 17.76 -7.02
C LEU A 165 -8.55 17.63 -7.80
N ALA A 166 -8.58 17.70 -9.13
CA ALA A 166 -7.37 17.62 -9.94
C ALA A 166 -6.50 18.89 -9.82
N SER A 167 -7.09 20.05 -9.51
CA SER A 167 -6.29 21.24 -9.17
C SER A 167 -5.67 21.10 -7.77
N ALA A 168 -6.46 20.64 -6.80
CA ALA A 168 -6.03 20.46 -5.41
C ALA A 168 -4.93 19.39 -5.24
N LEU A 169 -4.84 18.40 -6.15
CA LEU A 169 -3.79 17.38 -6.17
C LEU A 169 -2.61 17.69 -7.10
N ARG A 170 -2.58 18.84 -7.79
CA ARG A 170 -1.65 19.11 -8.93
C ARG A 170 -0.18 18.76 -8.67
N ASN A 171 0.36 19.18 -7.53
CA ASN A 171 1.76 18.97 -7.15
C ASN A 171 1.96 17.86 -6.10
N ARG A 172 0.85 17.27 -5.61
CA ARG A 172 0.80 16.29 -4.51
C ARG A 172 -0.03 15.05 -4.86
N GLY A 173 -0.12 14.74 -6.14
CA GLY A 173 -0.93 13.66 -6.70
C GLY A 173 -0.36 12.25 -6.49
N GLY A 174 0.74 12.13 -5.73
CA GLY A 174 1.43 10.87 -5.48
C GLY A 174 2.43 10.48 -6.57
N LEU A 175 2.98 9.26 -6.44
CA LEU A 175 4.08 8.74 -7.25
C LEU A 175 3.67 7.46 -7.98
N CYS A 176 4.34 7.18 -9.09
CA CYS A 176 4.33 5.89 -9.76
C CYS A 176 5.53 5.07 -9.33
N CYS A 177 5.35 3.78 -9.06
CA CYS A 177 6.40 2.89 -8.58
C CYS A 177 6.53 1.62 -9.41
N ASP A 178 7.78 1.20 -9.58
CA ASP A 178 8.17 -0.13 -10.01
C ASP A 178 8.27 -1.05 -8.78
N VAL A 179 8.02 -2.35 -8.97
CA VAL A 179 8.15 -3.36 -7.91
C VAL A 179 9.53 -3.98 -8.00
N ILE A 180 10.35 -3.77 -6.96
CA ILE A 180 11.69 -4.33 -6.85
C ILE A 180 11.62 -5.71 -6.18
N GLU A 181 10.89 -5.81 -5.07
CA GLU A 181 10.60 -7.08 -4.38
C GLU A 181 9.07 -7.17 -4.17
N PRO A 182 8.39 -8.17 -4.74
CA PRO A 182 6.99 -8.48 -4.46
C PRO A 182 6.79 -8.86 -2.98
N GLY A 183 5.63 -8.55 -2.43
CA GLY A 183 5.32 -8.86 -1.03
C GLY A 183 3.89 -8.48 -0.64
N ARG A 184 3.46 -8.93 0.54
CA ARG A 184 2.18 -8.54 1.11
C ARG A 184 2.30 -7.18 1.80
N VAL A 185 1.24 -6.37 1.69
CA VAL A 185 1.11 -5.10 2.41
C VAL A 185 -0.24 -5.03 3.09
N ALA A 186 -0.28 -4.62 4.35
CA ALA A 186 -1.48 -4.39 5.14
C ALA A 186 -1.57 -2.95 5.64
N VAL A 187 -2.77 -2.52 6.02
CA VAL A 187 -2.97 -1.26 6.75
C VAL A 187 -2.29 -1.37 8.13
N GLY A 188 -1.55 -0.32 8.51
CA GLY A 188 -0.72 -0.29 9.71
C GLY A 188 0.69 -0.85 9.52
N ASP A 189 1.05 -1.39 8.35
CA ASP A 189 2.43 -1.79 8.07
C ASP A 189 3.37 -0.57 8.03
N SER A 190 4.61 -0.77 8.47
CA SER A 190 5.67 0.24 8.37
C SER A 190 6.07 0.50 6.92
N ALA A 191 6.36 1.76 6.61
CA ALA A 191 7.03 2.19 5.40
C ALA A 191 8.33 2.93 5.75
N SER A 192 9.41 2.70 5.00
CA SER A 192 10.71 3.36 5.24
C SER A 192 11.58 3.41 3.99
N VAL A 193 12.46 4.42 3.91
CA VAL A 193 13.53 4.42 2.91
C VAL A 193 14.53 3.33 3.28
N ALA A 194 14.64 2.30 2.45
CA ALA A 194 15.53 1.15 2.66
C ALA A 194 16.89 1.32 1.95
N ASP A 195 16.91 2.03 0.83
CA ASP A 195 18.13 2.47 0.14
C ASP A 195 17.85 3.85 -0.49
N PRO A 196 18.55 4.93 -0.11
CA PRO A 196 18.36 6.25 -0.74
C PRO A 196 18.81 6.23 -2.22
N ASP A 197 18.37 7.21 -3.01
CA ASP A 197 18.90 7.41 -4.37
C ASP A 197 20.45 7.51 -4.32
N PRO A 198 21.19 6.75 -5.15
CA PRO A 198 22.65 6.83 -5.23
C PRO A 198 23.22 8.25 -5.36
N ARG A 199 22.48 9.22 -5.92
CA ARG A 199 22.93 10.63 -5.99
C ARG A 199 22.79 11.36 -4.66
N THR A 200 21.72 11.13 -3.90
CA THR A 200 21.54 11.72 -2.56
C THR A 200 22.39 11.00 -1.50
N ALA A 201 22.67 9.71 -1.66
CA ALA A 201 23.62 8.97 -0.83
C ALA A 201 25.02 9.64 -0.80
N GLY A 202 25.50 10.12 -1.95
CA GLY A 202 26.76 10.87 -2.04
C GLY A 202 26.73 12.20 -1.27
N ALA A 203 25.61 12.93 -1.31
CA ALA A 203 25.43 14.16 -0.55
C ALA A 203 25.43 13.91 0.98
N ALA A 204 24.66 12.91 1.44
CA ALA A 204 24.59 12.55 2.86
C ALA A 204 25.95 12.09 3.43
N ILE A 205 26.78 11.42 2.63
CA ILE A 205 28.17 11.09 3.01
C ILE A 205 29.00 12.38 3.14
N ALA A 206 28.85 13.34 2.23
CA ALA A 206 29.56 14.61 2.27
C ALA A 206 29.13 15.52 3.44
N ASP A 207 27.84 15.52 3.82
CA ASP A 207 27.34 16.22 5.01
C ASP A 207 27.98 15.66 6.29
N ARG A 208 27.90 14.32 6.48
CA ARG A 208 28.52 13.63 7.64
C ARG A 208 30.03 13.88 7.76
N LEU A 209 30.74 13.99 6.63
CA LEU A 209 32.17 14.32 6.62
C LEU A 209 32.44 15.78 7.02
N ARG A 210 31.57 16.71 6.66
CA ARG A 210 31.64 18.12 7.08
C ARG A 210 31.32 18.27 8.57
N GLU A 211 30.28 17.63 9.07
CA GLU A 211 29.90 17.63 10.49
C GLU A 211 31.01 17.07 11.38
N ARG A 212 31.60 15.92 11.02
CA ARG A 212 32.74 15.34 11.74
C ARG A 212 33.99 16.21 11.72
N SER A 213 34.15 17.07 10.71
CA SER A 213 35.29 18.00 10.62
C SER A 213 35.06 19.27 11.45
N ALA A 214 33.81 19.74 11.56
CA ALA A 214 33.44 20.91 12.36
C ALA A 214 33.49 20.65 13.88
N GLY A 215 33.24 19.41 14.33
CA GLY A 215 33.31 19.04 15.75
C GLY A 215 34.73 18.76 16.31
N GLY A 216 35.78 18.95 15.50
CA GLY A 216 37.14 18.52 15.85
C GLY A 216 38.00 19.52 16.63
N ASP A 217 37.61 20.80 16.69
CA ASP A 217 38.50 21.89 17.11
C ASP A 217 38.21 22.41 18.53
N HIS A 218 38.34 21.54 19.54
CA HIS A 218 38.40 21.99 20.93
C HIS A 218 39.14 21.03 21.89
N ARG A 219 40.47 20.98 21.77
CA ARG A 219 41.42 20.91 22.91
C ARG A 219 42.88 20.85 22.45
N ARG A 220 43.65 21.89 22.77
CA ARG A 220 45.09 21.89 23.16
C ARG A 220 45.54 23.32 23.47
N ASP A 221 45.16 23.80 24.64
CA ASP A 221 45.91 24.82 25.40
C ASP A 221 46.00 24.27 26.83
N ASP A 222 47.21 23.83 27.21
CA ASP A 222 47.76 23.61 28.55
C ASP A 222 49.19 23.03 28.40
#